data_AF-A0AAV7TDI7-F1
#
_entry.id   AF-A0AAV7TDI7-F1
#
_cell.length_a   1.000
_cell.length_b   1.000
_cell.length_c   1.000
_cell.angle_alpha   90.00
_cell.angle_beta   90.00
_cell.angle_gamma   90.00
#
_symmetry.space_group_name_H-M   'P 1'
#
loop_
_entity.id
_entity.type
_entity.pdbx_description
1 polymer ?
#
loop_
_entity_poly.entity_id
_entity_poly.type
_entity_poly.pdbx_seq_one_letter_code
_entity_poly.pdbx_strand_id
1 'polypeptide(L)' 'KDSMSCSSYRPISLLNADYKLYTGILAKRLGGAIGNLIHLDQKGFMKGRQLHEVTHKLFAAIDLAEQE' A
#
# COMPACT_ATOMS: atom_id res chain seq x y z
N LYS A 1 5.25 3.75 20.96
CA LYS A 1 3.79 3.70 21.19
C LYS A 1 3.53 2.68 22.29
N ASP A 2 2.86 3.08 23.37
CA ASP A 2 2.59 2.20 24.51
C ASP A 2 1.70 1.01 24.08
N SER A 3 2.17 -0.22 24.30
CA SER A 3 1.47 -1.44 23.92
C SER A 3 0.22 -1.70 24.74
N MET A 4 0.12 -1.13 25.95
CA MET A 4 -1.02 -1.29 26.85
C MET A 4 -2.14 -0.28 26.59
N SER A 5 -1.89 0.73 25.74
CA SER A 5 -2.93 1.69 25.33
C SER A 5 -3.96 1.00 24.42
N CYS A 6 -5.26 1.16 24.73
CA CYS A 6 -6.33 0.63 23.88
C CYS A 6 -6.25 1.10 22.41
N SER A 7 -5.71 2.30 22.16
CA SER A 7 -5.50 2.87 20.81
C SER A 7 -4.44 2.14 19.96
N SER A 8 -3.66 1.26 20.60
CA SER A 8 -2.63 0.44 19.96
C SER A 8 -3.19 -0.87 19.41
N TYR A 9 -4.38 -1.30 19.83
CA TYR A 9 -5.01 -2.50 19.28
C TYR A 9 -5.34 -2.32 17.79
N ARG A 10 -5.15 -3.40 17.05
CA ARG A 10 -5.52 -3.56 15.64
C ARG A 10 -6.35 -4.83 15.53
N PRO A 11 -7.66 -4.79 15.84
CA PRO A 11 -8.49 -5.98 15.85
C PRO A 11 -8.51 -6.63 14.46
N ILE A 12 -8.32 -7.95 14.41
CA ILE A 12 -8.43 -8.73 13.18
C ILE A 12 -9.77 -9.46 13.24
N SER A 13 -10.61 -9.24 12.24
CA SER A 13 -11.88 -9.96 12.11
C SER A 13 -11.62 -11.38 11.59
N LEU A 14 -12.09 -12.39 12.31
CA LEU A 14 -12.06 -13.77 11.84
C LEU A 14 -13.30 -14.01 10.97
N LEU A 15 -13.15 -13.84 9.66
CA LEU A 15 -14.22 -14.02 8.67
C LEU A 15 -14.18 -15.43 8.05
N ASN A 16 -15.32 -15.87 7.51
CA ASN A 16 -15.46 -17.14 6.79
C ASN A 16 -14.56 -17.20 5.54
N ALA A 17 -14.21 -18.43 5.12
CA ALA A 17 -13.33 -18.69 3.98
C ALA A 17 -13.89 -18.14 2.65
N ASP A 18 -15.21 -18.10 2.50
CA ASP A 18 -15.89 -17.62 1.29
C ASP A 18 -15.49 -16.20 0.92
N TYR A 19 -15.30 -15.34 1.92
CA TYR A 19 -14.83 -13.97 1.71
C TYR A 19 -13.43 -13.94 1.10
N LYS A 20 -12.53 -14.83 1.52
CA LYS A 20 -11.17 -14.93 0.96
C LYS A 20 -11.20 -15.36 -0.51
N LEU A 21 -12.06 -16.32 -0.85
CA LEU A 21 -12.23 -16.75 -2.23
C LEU A 21 -12.78 -15.62 -3.09
N TYR A 22 -13.86 -14.98 -2.65
CA TYR A 22 -14.51 -13.88 -3.37
C TYR A 22 -13.57 -12.70 -3.60
N THR A 23 -12.89 -12.24 -2.54
CA THR A 23 -11.91 -11.15 -2.64
C THR A 23 -10.71 -11.51 -3.50
N GLY A 24 -10.24 -12.76 -3.47
CA GLY A 24 -9.18 -13.24 -4.36
C GLY A 24 -9.58 -13.17 -5.84
N ILE A 25 -10.81 -13.56 -6.17
CA ILE A 25 -11.36 -13.44 -7.54
C ILE A 25 -11.42 -11.97 -7.96
N LEU A 26 -11.93 -11.08 -7.10
CA LEU A 26 -11.98 -9.65 -7.38
C LEU A 26 -10.59 -9.04 -7.58
N ALA A 27 -9.64 -9.32 -6.69
CA ALA A 27 -8.28 -8.82 -6.78
C ALA A 27 -7.60 -9.25 -8.10
N LYS A 28 -7.80 -10.51 -8.51
CA LYS A 28 -7.27 -11.02 -9.78
C LYS A 28 -7.87 -10.30 -10.99
N ARG A 29 -9.18 -10.04 -10.99
CA ARG A 29 -9.87 -9.31 -12.08
C ARG A 29 -9.43 -7.84 -12.12
N LEU A 30 -9.33 -7.19 -10.97
CA LEU A 30 -8.91 -5.79 -10.86
C LEU A 30 -7.44 -5.58 -11.23
N GLY A 31 -6.59 -6.58 -11.03
CA GLY A 31 -5.15 -6.50 -11.29
C GLY A 31 -4.79 -6.05 -12.71
N GLY A 32 -5.65 -6.30 -13.71
CA GLY A 32 -5.42 -5.84 -15.09
C GLY A 32 -5.70 -4.35 -15.33
N ALA A 33 -6.60 -3.74 -14.55
CA ALA A 33 -7.03 -2.35 -14.72
C ALA A 33 -6.40 -1.40 -13.71
N ILE A 34 -6.09 -1.89 -12.50
CA ILE A 34 -5.67 -1.07 -11.37
C ILE A 34 -4.37 -0.32 -11.61
N GLY A 35 -3.48 -0.85 -12.46
CA GLY A 35 -2.22 -0.21 -12.86
C GLY A 35 -2.42 1.14 -13.55
N ASN A 36 -3.51 1.29 -14.31
CA ASN A 36 -3.83 2.51 -15.06
C ASN A 36 -4.71 3.47 -14.26
N LEU A 37 -5.44 2.97 -13.26
CA LEU A 37 -6.31 3.77 -12.39
C LEU A 37 -5.55 4.42 -11.24
N ILE A 38 -4.52 3.73 -10.71
CA ILE A 38 -3.75 4.18 -9.55
C ILE A 38 -2.53 4.98 -9.98
N HIS A 39 -2.40 6.18 -9.40
CA HIS A 39 -1.27 7.09 -9.62
C HIS A 39 0.10 6.40 -9.47
N LEU A 40 1.08 6.79 -10.28
CA LEU A 40 2.40 6.14 -10.35
C LEU A 40 3.19 6.18 -9.03
N ASP A 41 2.91 7.18 -8.18
CA ASP A 41 3.55 7.34 -6.87
C ASP A 41 2.98 6.42 -5.78
N GLN A 42 1.82 5.81 -6.01
CA GLN A 42 1.31 4.79 -5.11
C GLN A 42 2.02 3.47 -5.39
N LYS A 43 3.01 3.15 -4.54
CA LYS A 43 3.86 1.97 -4.68
C LYS A 43 3.38 0.75 -3.90
N GLY A 44 2.62 0.96 -2.81
CA GLY A 44 2.14 -0.12 -1.95
C GLY A 44 1.21 -1.10 -2.68
N PHE A 45 1.46 -2.40 -2.53
CA PHE A 45 0.64 -3.50 -3.06
C PHE A 45 0.42 -3.50 -4.58
N MET A 46 1.24 -2.76 -5.34
CA MET A 46 1.17 -2.69 -6.79
C MET A 46 2.25 -3.56 -7.42
N LYS A 47 1.88 -4.44 -8.35
CA LYS A 47 2.83 -5.31 -9.05
C LYS A 47 3.87 -4.48 -9.80
N GLY A 48 5.15 -4.81 -9.61
CA GLY A 48 6.26 -4.13 -10.28
C GLY A 48 6.60 -2.73 -9.73
N ARG A 49 5.97 -2.32 -8.62
CA ARG A 49 6.28 -1.07 -7.91
C ARG A 49 6.91 -1.41 -6.57
N GLN A 50 7.97 -0.71 -6.18
CA GLN A 50 8.76 -1.02 -5.00
C GLN A 50 8.71 0.12 -3.98
N LEU A 51 8.63 -0.24 -2.69
CA LEU A 51 8.51 0.75 -1.62
C LEU A 51 9.75 1.66 -1.50
N HIS A 52 10.95 1.13 -1.78
CA HIS A 52 12.19 1.91 -1.73
C HIS A 52 12.18 3.08 -2.73
N GLU A 53 11.45 2.98 -3.84
CA GLU A 53 11.30 4.07 -4.81
C GLU A 53 10.68 5.32 -4.16
N VAL A 54 9.82 5.14 -3.14
CA VAL A 54 9.24 6.26 -2.37
C VAL A 54 10.33 6.98 -1.59
N THR A 55 11.21 6.23 -0.91
CA THR A 55 12.32 6.78 -0.15
C THR A 55 13.30 7.53 -1.05
N HIS A 56 13.67 6.95 -2.20
CA HIS A 56 14.55 7.63 -3.18
C HIS A 56 13.93 8.92 -3.72
N LYS A 57 12.63 8.90 -4.05
CA LYS A 57 11.91 10.10 -4.50
C LYS A 57 11.90 11.20 -3.44
N LEU A 58 11.73 10.82 -2.18
CA LEU A 58 11.74 11.78 -1.07
C LEU A 58 13.10 12.45 -0.92
N PHE A 59 14.19 11.69 -0.92
CA PHE A 59 15.54 12.27 -0.83
C PHE A 59 15.84 13.19 -2.01
N ALA A 60 15.54 12.76 -3.23
CA ALA A 60 15.72 13.61 -4.41
C ALA A 60 14.92 14.92 -4.33
N ALA A 61 13.70 14.89 -3.77
CA ALA A 61 12.89 16.10 -3.59
C ALA A 61 13.48 17.04 -2.52
N ILE A 62 14.07 16.50 -1.44
CA ILE A 62 14.77 17.29 -0.42
C ILE A 62 16.01 17.95 -1.03
N ASP A 63 16.84 17.19 -1.74
CA ASP A 63 18.06 17.70 -2.36
C ASP A 63 17.77 18.84 -3.35
N LEU A 64 16.67 18.75 -4.10
CA LEU A 64 16.21 19.80 -5.01
C LEU A 64 15.77 21.05 -4.26
N ALA A 65 15.05 20.90 -3.15
CA ALA A 65 14.59 22.03 -2.34
C ALA A 65 15.73 22.75 -1.58
N GLU A 66 16.84 22.06 -1.32
CA GLU A 66 18.04 22.66 -0.72
C GLU A 66 18.92 23.40 -1.74
N GLN A 67 18.73 23.16 -3.04
CA GLN A 67 19.46 23.82 -4.13
C GLN A 67 18.79 25.12 -4.63
N GLU A 68 17.53 25.36 -4.24
CA GLU A 68 16.78 26.61 -4.48
C GLU A 68 16.96 27.62 -3.34
#